data_AF-A0A196SGW0-F1
#
_entry.id   AF-A0A196SGW0-F1
#
_cell.length_a   1.000
_cell.length_b   1.000
_cell.length_c   1.000
_cell.angle_alpha   90.00
_cell.angle_beta   90.00
_cell.angle_gamma   90.00
#
_symmetry.space_group_name_H-M   'P 1'
#
loop_
_entity.id
_entity.type
_entity.pdbx_description
1 polymer ?
#
loop_
_entity_poly.entity_id
_entity_poly.type
_entity_poly.pdbx_seq_one_letter_code
_entity_poly.pdbx_strand_id
1 'polypeptide(L)'
;MVYFVCNRCQETIRKCKVEEHSHRCGSNSFSCVDCGKDFSLATAQNHSTCITEEEKYQGKLYNGANKKENPQLEWMRLLDEAVAKNTDTTLKAPFEKLMSMDNVPRKKAKFINFVQNCCRLPNNIVEKVWAVLEEVRNKQIEERKKRDEALREQRRKEKEEKERKEKEEKEKAKKEKKEIKEKKEKKEKKDKKEKKDKKDKKEKKDKKEKKDKKDKKDKN
;
A
#
# COMPACT_ATOMS: atom_id res chain seq x y z
N MET A 1 2.12 25.38 -13.43
CA MET A 1 2.56 25.03 -14.80
C MET A 1 3.74 24.08 -14.64
N VAL A 2 3.71 22.88 -15.26
CA VAL A 2 4.69 21.81 -15.01
C VAL A 2 5.92 21.93 -15.92
N TYR A 3 7.09 21.62 -15.38
CA TYR A 3 8.38 21.61 -16.10
C TYR A 3 8.94 20.19 -16.19
N PHE A 4 9.61 19.91 -17.30
CA PHE A 4 10.24 18.63 -17.62
C PHE A 4 11.73 18.83 -17.90
N VAL A 5 12.52 17.78 -17.72
CA VAL A 5 13.92 17.71 -18.13
C VAL A 5 14.03 16.63 -19.21
N CYS A 6 14.65 16.96 -20.34
CA CYS A 6 14.89 15.97 -21.38
C CYS A 6 16.01 15.01 -20.97
N ASN A 7 15.75 13.71 -20.97
CA ASN A 7 16.75 12.72 -20.56
C ASN A 7 17.95 12.61 -21.52
N ARG A 8 17.82 13.12 -22.76
CA ARG A 8 18.88 13.12 -23.76
C ARG A 8 19.82 14.31 -23.64
N CYS A 9 19.27 15.53 -23.65
CA CYS A 9 20.07 16.76 -23.69
C CYS A 9 20.06 17.54 -22.36
N GLN A 10 19.34 17.05 -21.35
CA GLN A 10 19.24 17.63 -20.01
C GLN A 10 18.71 19.08 -19.98
N GLU A 11 18.02 19.52 -21.03
CA GLU A 11 17.38 20.83 -21.10
C GLU A 11 16.06 20.83 -20.31
N THR A 12 15.79 21.93 -19.59
CA THR A 12 14.52 22.13 -18.87
C THR A 12 13.47 22.76 -19.79
N ILE A 13 12.35 22.05 -19.98
CA ILE A 13 11.32 22.35 -20.98
C ILE A 13 9.99 22.58 -20.27
N ARG A 14 9.27 23.63 -20.66
CA ARG A 14 7.88 23.86 -20.23
C ARG A 14 6.95 22.86 -20.91
N LYS A 15 5.93 22.37 -20.22
CA LYS A 15 4.94 21.41 -20.77
C LYS A 15 4.46 21.74 -22.18
N CYS A 16 4.09 23.00 -22.45
CA CYS A 16 3.60 23.44 -23.77
C CYS A 16 4.62 23.33 -24.91
N LYS A 17 5.92 23.16 -24.59
CA LYS A 17 7.02 23.06 -25.55
C LYS A 17 7.64 21.66 -25.62
N VAL A 18 7.11 20.69 -24.88
CA VAL A 18 7.65 19.32 -24.85
C VAL A 18 7.59 18.67 -26.24
N GLU A 19 6.50 18.90 -26.97
CA GLU A 19 6.34 18.40 -28.35
C GLU A 19 7.34 19.04 -29.30
N GLU A 20 7.41 20.37 -29.33
CA GLU A 20 8.37 21.11 -30.15
C GLU A 20 9.82 20.66 -29.87
N HIS A 21 10.17 20.49 -28.59
CA HIS A 21 11.48 19.97 -28.20
C HIS A 21 11.68 18.52 -28.66
N SER A 22 10.67 17.66 -28.56
CA SER A 22 10.74 16.26 -29.01
C SER A 22 11.06 16.18 -30.51
N HIS A 23 10.43 17.04 -31.33
CA HIS A 23 10.71 17.11 -32.77
C HIS A 23 12.13 17.61 -33.06
N ARG A 24 12.62 18.59 -32.29
CA ARG A 24 13.96 19.17 -32.47
C ARG A 24 15.09 18.26 -31.97
N CYS A 25 14.91 17.67 -30.79
CA CYS A 25 15.90 16.87 -30.09
C CYS A 25 15.82 15.39 -30.46
N GLY A 26 14.70 14.91 -30.99
CA GLY A 26 14.46 13.49 -31.27
C GLY A 26 14.39 12.62 -30.01
N SER A 27 14.26 13.23 -28.82
CA SER A 27 14.10 12.53 -27.56
C SER A 27 12.62 12.37 -27.23
N ASN A 28 12.21 11.15 -26.92
CA ASN A 28 10.86 10.84 -26.48
C ASN A 28 10.76 10.60 -24.96
N SER A 29 11.83 10.90 -24.20
CA SER A 29 11.91 10.63 -22.75
C SER A 29 12.18 11.90 -21.96
N PHE A 30 11.29 12.18 -21.01
CA PHE A 30 11.26 13.40 -20.22
C PHE A 30 10.98 13.11 -18.74
N SER A 31 11.75 13.67 -17.83
CA SER A 31 11.49 13.56 -16.38
C SER A 31 10.79 14.82 -15.88
N CYS A 32 9.69 14.69 -15.15
CA CYS A 32 9.07 15.86 -14.52
C CYS A 32 9.93 16.32 -13.33
N VAL A 33 10.22 17.62 -13.25
CA VAL A 33 11.02 18.21 -12.16
C VAL A 33 10.33 18.03 -10.81
N ASP A 34 9.01 18.15 -10.79
CA ASP A 34 8.22 18.16 -9.56
C ASP A 34 8.10 16.73 -8.98
N CYS A 35 7.64 15.74 -9.77
CA CYS A 35 7.45 14.36 -9.29
C CYS A 35 8.68 13.45 -9.46
N GLY A 36 9.64 13.80 -10.29
CA GLY A 36 10.80 12.95 -10.60
C GLY A 36 10.45 11.66 -11.35
N LYS A 37 9.24 11.54 -11.93
CA LYS A 37 8.86 10.40 -12.78
C LYS A 37 9.26 10.65 -14.22
N ASP A 38 9.61 9.58 -14.92
CA ASP A 38 9.88 9.58 -16.35
C ASP A 38 8.58 9.42 -17.15
N PHE A 39 8.48 10.19 -18.22
CA PHE A 39 7.34 10.27 -19.12
C PHE A 39 7.82 10.14 -20.56
N SER A 40 7.05 9.39 -21.36
CA SER A 40 7.08 9.46 -22.82
C SER A 40 6.44 10.78 -23.31
N LEU A 41 6.71 11.18 -24.56
CA LEU A 41 6.10 12.37 -25.19
C LEU A 41 4.58 12.47 -24.95
N ALA A 42 3.82 11.40 -25.27
CA ALA A 42 2.37 11.37 -25.10
C ALA A 42 1.94 11.49 -23.64
N THR A 43 2.66 10.83 -22.72
CA THR A 43 2.35 10.89 -21.28
C THR A 43 2.73 12.23 -20.65
N ALA A 44 3.77 12.91 -21.15
CA ALA A 44 4.18 14.24 -20.69
C ALA A 44 3.17 15.32 -21.08
N GLN A 45 2.56 15.21 -22.27
CA GLN A 45 1.46 16.09 -22.68
C GLN A 45 0.21 15.91 -21.79
N ASN A 46 -0.06 14.69 -21.34
CA ASN A 46 -1.21 14.41 -20.47
C ASN A 46 -0.95 14.68 -18.98
N HIS A 47 0.31 14.89 -18.57
CA HIS A 47 0.64 15.15 -17.18
C HIS A 47 0.24 16.59 -16.79
N SER A 48 -0.93 16.76 -16.16
CA SER A 48 -1.46 18.04 -15.66
C SER A 48 -1.36 18.17 -14.14
N THR A 49 -1.29 17.05 -13.42
CA THR A 49 -1.25 16.99 -11.96
C THR A 49 -0.04 16.19 -11.50
N CYS A 50 0.83 16.83 -10.75
CA CYS A 50 1.99 16.21 -10.12
C CYS A 50 1.61 15.52 -8.80
N ILE A 51 2.40 14.54 -8.35
CA ILE A 51 2.29 14.00 -6.99
C ILE A 51 2.56 15.11 -5.98
N THR A 52 1.89 15.05 -4.83
CA THR A 52 2.15 16.02 -3.75
C THR A 52 3.53 15.80 -3.13
N GLU A 53 4.14 16.83 -2.54
CA GLU A 53 5.41 16.69 -1.82
C GLU A 53 5.32 15.60 -0.74
N GLU A 54 4.19 15.54 -0.04
CA GLU A 54 3.91 14.50 0.95
C GLU A 54 3.93 13.09 0.35
N GLU A 55 3.34 12.89 -0.83
CA GLU A 55 3.38 11.60 -1.54
C GLU A 55 4.80 11.23 -1.99
N LYS A 56 5.60 12.22 -2.37
CA LYS A 56 7.01 12.04 -2.78
C LYS A 56 7.90 11.66 -1.60
N TYR A 57 7.75 12.32 -0.45
CA TYR A 57 8.66 12.17 0.70
C TYR A 57 8.17 11.17 1.76
N GLN A 58 6.86 10.95 1.91
CA GLN A 58 6.33 10.09 2.97
C GLN A 58 6.32 8.60 2.56
N GLY A 59 6.47 8.26 1.27
CA GLY A 59 6.65 6.89 0.80
C GLY A 59 5.61 5.91 1.35
N LYS A 60 6.05 4.92 2.15
CA LYS A 60 5.15 3.92 2.78
C LYS A 60 4.27 4.48 3.92
N LEU A 61 4.58 5.68 4.42
CA LEU A 61 3.79 6.41 5.41
C LEU A 61 2.76 7.35 4.75
N TYR A 62 2.79 7.50 3.42
CA TYR A 62 1.82 8.31 2.70
C TYR A 62 0.44 7.67 2.75
N ASN A 63 -0.42 8.19 3.61
CA ASN A 63 -1.84 7.86 3.61
C ASN A 63 -2.57 8.77 2.61
N GLY A 64 -2.54 8.44 1.32
CA GLY A 64 -3.35 9.11 0.30
C GLY A 64 -4.86 9.09 0.58
N ALA A 65 -5.33 8.18 1.45
CA ALA A 65 -6.69 8.13 1.97
C ALA A 65 -7.05 9.31 2.91
N ASN A 66 -6.06 10.09 3.37
CA ASN A 66 -6.26 11.24 4.26
C ASN A 66 -6.09 12.60 3.56
N LYS A 67 -6.16 12.65 2.23
CA LYS A 67 -6.44 13.94 1.58
C LYS A 67 -7.84 14.32 2.01
N LYS A 68 -7.95 15.17 3.04
CA LYS A 68 -9.20 15.88 3.32
C LYS A 68 -9.43 16.74 2.08
N GLU A 69 -10.20 16.22 1.13
CA GLU A 69 -10.72 17.02 0.03
C GLU A 69 -11.29 18.30 0.64
N ASN A 70 -11.15 19.41 -0.09
CA ASN A 70 -11.65 20.70 0.37
C ASN A 70 -13.08 20.48 0.89
N PRO A 71 -13.36 20.73 2.19
CA PRO A 71 -14.66 20.42 2.77
C PRO A 71 -15.82 21.13 2.07
N GLN A 72 -15.52 22.21 1.33
CA GLN A 72 -16.47 22.89 0.47
C GLN A 72 -16.73 22.12 -0.83
N LEU A 73 -15.72 21.54 -1.46
CA LEU A 73 -15.89 20.74 -2.69
C LEU A 73 -16.70 19.47 -2.42
N GLU A 74 -16.44 18.79 -1.30
CA GLU A 74 -17.25 17.65 -0.85
C GLU A 74 -18.71 18.07 -0.61
N TRP A 75 -18.91 19.27 -0.05
CA TRP A 75 -20.23 19.82 0.17
C TRP A 75 -20.96 20.13 -1.15
N MET A 76 -20.27 20.68 -2.15
CA MET A 76 -20.85 20.93 -3.47
C MET A 76 -21.21 19.61 -4.18
N ARG A 77 -20.36 18.59 -4.10
CA ARG A 77 -20.68 17.25 -4.63
C ARG A 77 -21.89 16.60 -3.96
N LEU A 78 -22.04 16.81 -2.65
CA LEU A 78 -23.21 16.37 -1.92
C LEU A 78 -24.46 17.09 -2.42
N LEU A 79 -24.33 18.37 -2.76
CA LEU A 79 -25.40 19.17 -3.34
C LEU A 79 -25.82 18.62 -4.72
N ASP A 80 -24.86 18.32 -5.61
CA ASP A 80 -25.09 17.64 -6.89
C ASP A 80 -25.83 16.30 -6.72
N GLU A 81 -25.37 15.46 -5.79
CA GLU A 81 -25.97 14.16 -5.52
C GLU A 81 -27.40 14.30 -4.97
N ALA A 82 -27.64 15.29 -4.12
CA ALA A 82 -28.97 15.62 -3.61
C ALA A 82 -29.91 16.08 -4.74
N VAL A 83 -29.44 16.89 -5.70
CA VAL A 83 -30.22 17.26 -6.88
C VAL A 83 -30.59 16.02 -7.69
N ALA A 84 -29.64 15.12 -7.92
CA ALA A 84 -29.84 13.91 -8.73
C ALA A 84 -30.80 12.90 -8.07
N LYS A 85 -30.75 12.77 -6.74
CA LYS A 85 -31.61 11.84 -5.98
C LYS A 85 -32.97 12.43 -5.62
N ASN A 86 -33.12 13.75 -5.71
CA ASN A 86 -34.35 14.43 -5.36
C ASN A 86 -35.48 14.08 -6.34
N THR A 87 -36.55 13.49 -5.81
CA THR A 87 -37.76 13.13 -6.55
C THR A 87 -38.79 14.26 -6.61
N ASP A 88 -38.71 15.24 -5.70
CA ASP A 88 -39.67 16.34 -5.61
C ASP A 88 -39.38 17.42 -6.65
N THR A 89 -40.27 17.57 -7.63
CA THR A 89 -40.15 18.58 -8.69
C THR A 89 -40.19 20.01 -8.18
N THR A 90 -40.81 20.27 -7.03
CA THR A 90 -40.90 21.61 -6.44
C THR A 90 -39.56 22.10 -5.88
N LEU A 91 -38.65 21.17 -5.55
CA LEU A 91 -37.33 21.49 -5.00
C LEU A 91 -36.25 21.68 -6.09
N LYS A 92 -36.54 21.36 -7.35
CA LYS A 92 -35.59 21.50 -8.47
C LYS A 92 -35.10 22.93 -8.65
N ALA A 93 -36.01 23.91 -8.73
CA ALA A 93 -35.64 25.31 -8.90
C ALA A 93 -34.83 25.88 -7.71
N PRO A 94 -35.16 25.57 -6.43
CA PRO A 94 -34.28 25.84 -5.29
C PRO A 94 -32.88 25.24 -5.43
N PHE A 95 -32.76 23.98 -5.85
CA PHE A 95 -31.48 23.30 -6.01
C PHE A 95 -30.63 23.89 -7.15
N GLU A 96 -31.23 24.21 -8.30
CA GLU A 96 -30.52 24.87 -9.41
C GLU A 96 -29.93 26.22 -9.00
N LYS A 97 -30.69 27.02 -8.23
CA LYS A 97 -30.17 28.27 -7.66
C LYS A 97 -29.00 28.03 -6.69
N LEU A 98 -29.07 26.97 -5.89
CA LEU A 98 -27.98 26.62 -4.98
C LEU A 98 -26.72 26.15 -5.71
N MET A 99 -26.89 25.43 -6.81
CA MET A 99 -25.79 24.99 -7.68
C MET A 99 -25.06 26.15 -8.36
N SER A 100 -25.73 27.28 -8.58
CA SER A 100 -25.08 28.47 -9.14
C SER A 100 -24.16 29.20 -8.15
N MET A 101 -24.13 28.80 -6.87
CA MET A 101 -23.38 29.46 -5.81
C MET A 101 -22.22 28.58 -5.33
N ASP A 102 -20.99 29.07 -5.42
CA ASP A 102 -19.79 28.29 -5.02
C ASP A 102 -19.61 28.16 -3.49
N ASN A 103 -20.17 29.09 -2.70
CA ASN A 103 -19.91 29.17 -1.26
C ASN A 103 -21.16 29.01 -0.40
N VAL A 104 -21.85 27.87 -0.57
CA VAL A 104 -23.02 27.53 0.25
C VAL A 104 -22.60 27.10 1.67
N PRO A 105 -23.19 27.67 2.75
CA PRO A 105 -22.87 27.30 4.12
C PRO A 105 -23.26 25.85 4.49
N ARG A 106 -22.41 25.21 5.30
CA ARG A 106 -22.55 23.80 5.71
C ARG A 106 -23.29 23.57 7.04
N LYS A 107 -23.57 24.62 7.80
CA LYS A 107 -24.27 24.53 9.10
C LYS A 107 -25.73 24.92 8.91
N LYS A 108 -26.68 24.10 9.41
CA LYS A 108 -28.13 24.28 9.21
C LYS A 108 -28.61 25.72 9.41
N ALA A 109 -28.36 26.31 10.58
CA ALA A 109 -28.81 27.67 10.88
C ALA A 109 -28.24 28.71 9.91
N LYS A 110 -26.94 28.58 9.55
CA LYS A 110 -26.29 29.48 8.59
C LYS A 110 -26.80 29.27 7.17
N PHE A 111 -27.09 28.02 6.79
CA PHE A 111 -27.67 27.65 5.52
C PHE A 111 -29.07 28.24 5.38
N ILE A 112 -29.94 28.06 6.37
CA ILE A 112 -31.32 28.56 6.34
C ILE A 112 -31.30 30.08 6.12
N ASN A 113 -30.52 30.81 6.93
CA ASN A 113 -30.38 32.26 6.79
C ASN A 113 -29.81 32.66 5.42
N PHE A 114 -28.81 31.94 4.93
CA PHE A 114 -28.20 32.21 3.62
C PHE A 114 -29.20 32.01 2.49
N VAL A 115 -29.93 30.89 2.46
CA VAL A 115 -30.88 30.57 1.39
C VAL A 115 -32.11 31.48 1.44
N GLN A 116 -32.60 31.81 2.64
CA GLN A 116 -33.70 32.77 2.78
C GLN A 116 -33.31 34.15 2.21
N ASN A 117 -32.10 34.63 2.52
CA ASN A 117 -31.65 35.95 2.05
C ASN A 117 -31.23 35.96 0.58
N CYS A 118 -30.42 34.98 0.16
CA CYS A 118 -29.82 34.95 -1.18
C CYS A 118 -30.78 34.39 -2.23
N CYS A 119 -31.59 33.37 -1.91
CA CYS A 119 -32.52 32.76 -2.85
C CYS A 119 -33.97 33.27 -2.71
N ARG A 120 -34.25 34.08 -1.69
CA ARG A 120 -35.61 34.61 -1.37
C ARG A 120 -36.66 33.51 -1.29
N LEU A 121 -36.28 32.38 -0.69
CA LEU A 121 -37.15 31.21 -0.54
C LEU A 121 -37.85 31.21 0.82
N PRO A 122 -39.12 30.75 0.89
CA PRO A 122 -39.83 30.63 2.16
C PRO A 122 -39.25 29.51 3.02
N ASN A 123 -39.32 29.66 4.34
CA ASN A 123 -38.63 28.77 5.28
C ASN A 123 -39.01 27.29 5.12
N ASN A 124 -40.29 27.01 4.85
CA ASN A 124 -40.79 25.65 4.63
C ASN A 124 -40.08 24.93 3.48
N ILE A 125 -39.75 25.63 2.39
CA ILE A 125 -39.02 25.07 1.25
C ILE A 125 -37.55 24.89 1.60
N VAL A 126 -36.95 25.86 2.29
CA VAL A 126 -35.53 25.77 2.71
C VAL A 126 -35.29 24.59 3.65
N GLU A 127 -36.22 24.33 4.57
CA GLU A 127 -36.16 23.18 5.48
C GLU A 127 -36.29 21.84 4.73
N LYS A 128 -37.16 21.77 3.72
CA LYS A 128 -37.26 20.57 2.85
C LYS A 128 -35.97 20.33 2.06
N VAL A 129 -35.40 21.38 1.46
CA VAL A 129 -34.10 21.30 0.76
C VAL A 129 -33.01 20.80 1.71
N TRP A 130 -32.96 21.35 2.93
CA TRP A 130 -32.01 20.90 3.95
C TRP A 130 -32.23 19.44 4.35
N ALA A 131 -33.47 18.99 4.49
CA ALA A 131 -33.79 17.62 4.86
C ALA A 131 -33.26 16.61 3.82
N VAL A 132 -33.40 16.92 2.52
CA VAL A 132 -32.84 16.09 1.44
C VAL A 132 -31.31 16.03 1.52
N LEU A 133 -30.65 17.19 1.72
CA LEU A 133 -29.18 17.25 1.89
C LEU A 133 -28.71 16.45 3.12
N GLU A 134 -29.45 16.55 4.22
CA GLU A 134 -29.15 15.83 5.46
C GLU A 134 -29.32 14.32 5.32
N GLU A 135 -30.34 13.86 4.58
CA GLU A 135 -30.53 12.43 4.29
C GLU A 135 -29.37 11.87 3.46
N VAL A 136 -28.95 12.58 2.40
CA VAL A 136 -27.81 12.17 1.56
C VAL A 136 -26.53 12.14 2.40
N ARG A 137 -26.29 13.18 3.21
CA ARG A 137 -25.14 13.26 4.12
C ARG A 137 -25.09 12.08 5.08
N ASN A 138 -26.23 11.77 5.72
CA ASN A 138 -26.30 10.69 6.70
C ASN A 138 -26.06 9.32 6.03
N LYS A 139 -26.60 9.10 4.82
CA LYS A 139 -26.32 7.88 4.04
C LYS A 139 -24.82 7.73 3.73
N GLN A 140 -24.17 8.78 3.25
CA GLN A 140 -22.72 8.74 2.98
C GLN A 140 -21.88 8.49 4.26
N ILE A 141 -22.30 9.04 5.41
CA ILE A 141 -21.63 8.79 6.70
C ILE A 141 -21.78 7.32 7.11
N GLU A 142 -22.98 6.76 7.00
CA GLU A 142 -23.23 5.36 7.34
C GLU A 142 -22.48 4.39 6.41
N GLU A 143 -22.41 4.68 5.10
CA GLU A 143 -21.61 3.91 4.15
C GLU A 143 -20.11 3.97 4.46
N ARG A 144 -19.61 5.16 4.83
CA ARG A 144 -18.21 5.33 5.28
C ARG A 144 -17.93 4.51 6.54
N LYS A 145 -18.80 4.56 7.54
CA LYS A 145 -18.68 3.73 8.77
C LYS A 145 -18.64 2.24 8.45
N LYS A 146 -19.55 1.75 7.60
CA LYS A 146 -19.57 0.33 7.18
C LYS A 146 -18.30 -0.08 6.45
N ARG A 147 -17.78 0.78 5.57
CA ARG A 147 -16.51 0.55 4.86
C ARG A 147 -15.33 0.48 5.83
N ASP A 148 -15.28 1.40 6.79
CA ASP A 148 -14.21 1.44 7.80
C ASP A 148 -14.25 0.22 8.72
N GLU A 149 -15.45 -0.22 9.10
CA GLU A 149 -15.66 -1.44 9.87
C GLU A 149 -15.22 -2.69 9.10
N ALA A 150 -15.62 -2.81 7.83
CA ALA A 150 -15.19 -3.90 6.95
C ALA A 150 -13.65 -3.93 6.78
N LEU A 151 -13.03 -2.76 6.61
CA LEU A 151 -11.57 -2.65 6.49
C LEU A 151 -10.85 -3.03 7.80
N ARG A 152 -11.41 -2.67 8.96
CA ARG A 152 -10.87 -3.08 10.27
C ARG A 152 -10.94 -4.59 10.45
N GLU A 153 -12.06 -5.20 10.07
CA GLU A 153 -12.23 -6.65 10.14
C GLU A 153 -11.28 -7.39 9.18
N GLN A 154 -11.11 -6.87 7.96
CA GLN A 154 -10.13 -7.42 7.02
C GLN A 154 -8.70 -7.38 7.59
N ARG A 155 -8.27 -6.23 8.13
CA ARG A 155 -6.94 -6.10 8.76
C ARG A 155 -6.76 -7.05 9.94
N ARG A 156 -7.83 -7.30 10.71
CA ARG A 156 -7.81 -8.26 11.82
C ARG A 156 -7.56 -9.68 11.31
N LYS A 157 -8.31 -10.12 10.29
CA LYS A 157 -8.14 -11.45 9.67
C LYS A 157 -6.74 -11.63 9.06
N GLU A 158 -6.22 -10.61 8.38
CA GLU A 158 -4.86 -10.62 7.82
C GLU A 158 -3.80 -10.78 8.92
N LYS A 159 -3.99 -10.10 10.06
CA LYS A 159 -3.09 -10.23 11.22
C LYS A 159 -3.14 -11.63 11.83
N GLU A 160 -4.34 -12.16 12.05
CA GLU A 160 -4.55 -13.52 12.58
C GLU A 160 -3.94 -14.60 11.65
N GLU A 161 -4.10 -14.45 10.34
CA GLU A 161 -3.50 -15.35 9.35
C GLU A 161 -1.96 -15.28 9.36
N LYS A 162 -1.40 -14.07 9.45
CA LYS A 162 0.06 -13.88 9.52
C LYS A 162 0.65 -14.51 10.78
N GLU A 163 0.00 -14.32 11.93
CA GLU A 163 0.41 -14.96 13.19
C GLU A 163 0.32 -16.50 13.11
N ARG A 164 -0.70 -17.04 12.44
CA ARG A 164 -0.84 -18.48 12.23
C ARG A 164 0.28 -19.03 11.34
N LYS A 165 0.58 -18.38 10.20
CA LYS A 165 1.68 -18.79 9.31
C LYS A 165 3.03 -18.76 10.03
N GLU A 166 3.28 -17.73 10.84
CA GLU A 166 4.53 -17.60 11.59
C GLU A 166 4.67 -18.70 12.66
N LYS A 167 3.57 -19.10 13.32
CA LYS A 167 3.57 -20.24 14.25
C LYS A 167 3.87 -21.57 13.53
N GLU A 168 3.23 -21.82 12.39
CA GLU A 168 3.46 -23.04 11.61
C GLU A 168 4.91 -23.13 11.09
N GLU A 169 5.48 -22.00 10.67
CA GLU A 169 6.88 -21.94 10.20
C GLU A 169 7.87 -22.18 11.34
N LYS A 170 7.65 -21.57 12.52
CA LYS A 170 8.45 -21.85 13.73
C LYS A 170 8.36 -23.31 14.16
N GLU A 171 7.20 -23.94 14.02
CA GLU A 171 7.02 -25.36 14.37
C GLU A 171 7.76 -26.29 13.40
N LYS A 172 7.67 -26.02 12.09
CA LYS A 172 8.42 -26.75 11.06
C LYS A 172 9.92 -26.63 11.27
N ALA A 173 10.43 -25.42 11.52
CA ALA A 173 11.85 -25.19 11.78
C ALA A 173 12.34 -25.91 13.06
N LYS A 174 11.50 -26.03 14.10
CA LYS A 174 11.81 -26.81 15.30
C LYS A 174 11.89 -28.32 15.01
N LYS A 175 10.94 -28.88 14.25
CA LYS A 175 10.96 -30.30 13.85
C LYS A 175 12.21 -30.61 13.02
N GLU A 176 12.52 -29.78 12.03
CA GLU A 176 13.67 -29.96 11.15
C GLU A 176 15.01 -29.90 11.91
N LYS A 177 15.16 -28.95 12.85
CA LYS A 177 16.34 -28.90 13.75
C LYS A 177 16.46 -30.16 14.62
N LYS A 178 15.34 -30.71 15.10
CA LYS A 178 15.34 -31.93 15.94
C LYS A 178 15.79 -33.16 15.13
N GLU A 179 15.30 -33.31 13.90
CA GLU A 179 15.73 -34.39 13.01
C GLU A 179 17.21 -34.29 12.61
N ILE A 180 17.71 -33.09 12.32
CA ILE A 180 19.12 -32.87 11.99
C ILE A 180 20.02 -33.25 13.18
N LYS A 181 19.60 -32.91 14.41
CA LYS A 181 20.34 -33.25 15.63
C LYS A 181 20.39 -34.77 15.85
N GLU A 182 19.28 -35.47 15.69
CA GLU A 182 19.24 -36.94 15.79
C GLU A 182 20.11 -37.62 14.72
N LYS A 183 20.09 -37.12 13.48
CA LYS A 183 20.93 -37.64 12.39
C LYS A 183 22.42 -37.44 12.69
N LYS A 184 22.82 -36.30 13.25
CA LYS A 184 24.21 -36.04 13.67
C LYS A 184 24.66 -36.98 14.81
N GLU A 185 23.84 -37.15 15.85
CA GLU A 185 24.17 -38.05 16.96
C GLU A 185 24.29 -39.51 16.52
N LYS A 186 23.41 -39.97 15.61
CA LYS A 186 23.53 -41.32 15.02
C LYS A 186 24.82 -41.49 14.21
N LYS A 187 25.23 -40.46 13.47
CA LYS A 187 26.47 -40.48 12.67
C LYS A 187 27.71 -40.53 13.57
N GLU A 188 27.79 -39.69 14.61
CA GLU A 188 28.90 -39.72 15.56
C GLU A 188 29.02 -41.06 16.32
N LYS A 189 27.89 -41.67 16.71
CA LYS A 189 27.89 -43.00 17.32
C LYS A 189 28.43 -44.07 16.37
N LYS A 190 28.10 -43.98 15.07
CA LYS A 190 28.58 -44.91 14.05
C LYS A 190 30.09 -44.74 13.80
N ASP A 191 30.57 -43.50 13.69
CA ASP A 191 32.00 -43.20 13.48
C ASP A 191 32.87 -43.61 14.68
N LYS A 192 32.36 -43.43 15.92
CA LYS A 192 33.04 -43.94 17.13
C LYS A 192 33.13 -45.46 17.14
N LYS A 193 32.09 -46.17 16.69
CA LYS A 193 32.10 -47.64 16.62
C LYS A 193 33.12 -48.14 15.60
N GLU A 194 33.16 -47.56 14.40
CA GLU A 194 34.16 -47.93 13.38
C GLU A 194 35.60 -47.63 13.79
N LYS A 195 35.86 -46.52 14.50
CA LYS A 195 37.19 -46.22 15.05
C LYS A 195 37.62 -47.23 16.10
N LYS A 196 36.70 -47.70 16.94
CA LYS A 196 36.98 -48.72 17.96
C LYS A 196 37.32 -50.07 17.28
N ASP A 197 36.51 -50.48 16.31
CA ASP A 197 36.73 -51.72 15.55
C ASP A 197 38.07 -51.72 14.79
N LYS A 198 38.48 -50.57 14.21
CA LYS A 198 39.81 -50.42 13.58
C LYS A 198 40.97 -50.50 14.57
N LYS A 199 40.80 -49.93 15.77
CA LYS A 199 41.84 -49.98 16.82
C LYS A 199 42.04 -51.40 17.34
N ASP A 200 40.96 -52.12 17.60
CA ASP A 200 40.99 -53.53 18.06
C ASP A 200 41.62 -54.45 17.00
N LYS A 201 41.39 -54.18 15.70
CA LYS A 201 42.06 -54.90 14.60
C LYS A 201 43.56 -54.65 14.54
N LYS A 202 44.01 -53.41 14.80
CA LYS A 202 45.43 -53.04 14.78
C LYS A 202 46.20 -53.66 15.94
N GLU A 203 45.64 -53.61 17.15
CA GLU A 203 46.26 -54.25 18.33
C GLU A 203 46.37 -55.78 18.20
N LYS A 204 45.39 -56.44 17.56
CA LYS A 204 45.49 -57.88 17.24
C LYS A 204 46.61 -58.18 16.23
N LYS A 205 46.85 -57.29 15.27
CA LYS A 205 47.91 -57.46 14.25
C LYS A 205 49.31 -57.25 14.86
N ASP A 206 49.47 -56.23 15.69
CA ASP A 206 50.72 -55.92 16.39
C ASP A 206 51.09 -57.01 17.42
N LYS A 207 50.11 -57.62 18.09
CA LYS A 207 50.34 -58.80 18.97
C LYS A 207 50.79 -60.04 18.19
N LYS A 208 50.31 -60.22 16.96
CA LYS A 208 50.71 -61.35 16.10
C LYS A 208 52.16 -61.19 15.63
N GLU A 209 52.54 -60.00 15.15
CA GLU A 209 53.92 -59.71 14.73
C GLU A 209 54.95 -59.77 15.87
N LYS A 210 54.58 -59.38 17.10
CA LYS A 210 55.46 -59.54 18.27
C LYS A 210 55.67 -61.00 18.67
N LYS A 211 54.69 -61.87 18.41
CA LYS A 211 54.81 -63.32 18.65
C LYS A 211 55.75 -63.96 17.63
N ASP A 212 55.56 -63.63 16.35
CA ASP A 212 56.38 -64.12 15.23
C ASP A 212 57.87 -63.66 15.32
N LYS A 213 58.15 -62.48 15.91
CA LYS A 213 59.52 -62.02 16.17
C LYS A 213 60.20 -62.69 17.36
N LYS A 214 59.43 -63.16 18.36
CA LYS A 214 59.97 -63.87 19.53
C LYS A 214 60.40 -65.29 19.14
N ASP A 215 59.57 -65.97 18.34
CA ASP A 215 59.84 -67.34 17.85
C ASP A 215 61.05 -67.42 16.88
N LYS A 216 61.46 -66.30 16.29
CA LYS A 216 62.68 -66.21 15.45
C LYS A 216 63.96 -65.95 16.24
N LYS A 217 63.88 -65.44 17.49
CA LYS A 217 65.06 -65.11 18.31
C LYS A 217 65.55 -66.31 19.13
N ASP A 218 64.68 -67.29 19.39
CA ASP A 218 65.02 -68.53 20.10
C ASP A 218 65.59 -69.64 19.18
N LYS A 219 65.91 -69.30 17.92
CA LYS A 219 66.40 -70.24 16.89
C LYS A 219 67.82 -69.95 16.38
N ASN A 220 68.56 -69.05 17.05
CA ASN A 220 69.95 -68.73 16.71
C ASN A 220 70.84 -68.70 17.95
#